data_AF-A0A0S1XFW4-F1
#
_entry.id   AF-A0A0S1XFW4-F1
#
_cell.length_a   1.000
_cell.length_b   1.000
_cell.length_c   1.000
_cell.angle_alpha   90.00
_cell.angle_beta   90.00
_cell.angle_gamma   90.00
#
_symmetry.space_group_name_H-M   'P 1'
#
loop_
_entity.id
_entity.type
_entity.pdbx_description
1 polymer ?
#
loop_
_entity_poly.entity_id
_entity_poly.type
_entity_poly.pdbx_seq_one_letter_code
_entity_poly.pdbx_strand_id
1 'polypeptide(L)'
;MGIFGRIFKKPKREVNKIEIVSRKPVGRFRVLQVFNIFGKQVLAGEVIDGIIYPGYKLKGRDVGIVRNIEKNRKKVDFAVSGDVVALMLENKMDVNDGELLEVYQS
;
A
#
# COMPACT_ATOMS: atom_id res chain seq x y z
N MET A 1 -36.05 -11.15 -30.89
CA MET A 1 -35.97 -10.24 -29.73
C MET A 1 -35.26 -10.98 -28.61
N GLY A 2 -34.03 -10.58 -28.28
CA GLY A 2 -33.09 -11.35 -27.45
C GLY A 2 -33.28 -11.13 -25.96
N ILE A 3 -33.24 -12.23 -25.19
CA ILE A 3 -33.44 -12.30 -23.72
C ILE A 3 -32.13 -12.39 -22.91
N PHE A 4 -30.96 -12.08 -23.49
CA PHE A 4 -29.67 -12.14 -22.79
C PHE A 4 -29.25 -10.78 -22.18
N GLY A 5 -30.13 -10.22 -21.34
CA GLY A 5 -29.96 -8.86 -20.79
C GLY A 5 -29.79 -8.80 -19.27
N ARG A 6 -29.14 -9.78 -18.63
CA ARG A 6 -28.83 -9.74 -17.18
C ARG A 6 -27.93 -10.91 -16.83
N ILE A 7 -26.66 -10.67 -16.49
CA ILE A 7 -25.82 -11.41 -15.51
C ILE A 7 -24.41 -10.76 -15.51
N PHE A 8 -24.32 -9.46 -15.22
CA PHE A 8 -23.03 -8.87 -14.79
C PHE A 8 -23.30 -7.77 -13.77
N LYS A 9 -23.71 -8.17 -12.57
CA LYS A 9 -23.63 -7.32 -11.38
C LYS A 9 -22.52 -7.91 -10.50
N LYS A 10 -21.27 -7.48 -10.72
CA LYS A 10 -20.20 -7.71 -9.75
C LYS A 10 -20.65 -7.07 -8.44
N PRO A 11 -20.65 -7.78 -7.29
CA PRO A 11 -20.91 -7.14 -6.02
C PRO A 11 -19.83 -6.08 -5.79
N LYS A 12 -20.23 -4.82 -5.60
CA LYS A 12 -19.36 -3.79 -5.02
C LYS A 12 -18.94 -4.35 -3.66
N ARG A 13 -17.70 -4.82 -3.56
CA ARG A 13 -17.07 -5.08 -2.27
C ARG A 13 -17.15 -3.76 -1.51
N GLU A 14 -17.92 -3.75 -0.43
CA GLU A 14 -17.83 -2.71 0.58
C GLU A 14 -16.36 -2.62 0.97
N VAL A 15 -15.72 -1.53 0.58
CA VAL A 15 -14.40 -1.18 1.06
C VAL A 15 -14.64 -0.83 2.53
N ASN A 16 -14.49 -1.82 3.41
CA ASN A 16 -14.28 -1.56 4.83
C ASN A 16 -13.20 -0.48 4.90
N LYS A 17 -13.59 0.74 5.28
CA LYS A 17 -12.66 1.86 5.44
C LYS A 17 -11.60 1.38 6.42
N ILE A 18 -10.39 1.15 5.94
CA ILE A 18 -9.27 0.77 6.80
C ILE A 18 -8.99 1.99 7.69
N GLU A 19 -9.36 1.89 8.96
CA GLU A 19 -9.18 2.97 9.92
C GLU A 19 -7.74 2.99 10.44
N ILE A 20 -7.19 4.19 10.57
CA ILE A 20 -5.91 4.43 11.24
C ILE A 20 -6.23 4.81 12.68
N VAL A 21 -5.81 3.96 13.62
CA VAL A 21 -6.07 4.14 15.05
C VAL A 21 -4.93 4.88 15.78
N SER A 22 -3.72 4.93 15.19
CA SER A 22 -2.61 5.71 15.73
C SER A 22 -2.80 7.21 15.52
N ARG A 23 -2.46 8.01 16.53
CA ARG A 23 -2.62 9.47 16.55
C ARG A 23 -1.50 10.23 15.82
N LYS A 24 -0.33 9.63 15.62
CA LYS A 24 0.82 10.27 14.98
C LYS A 24 1.49 9.33 13.99
N PRO A 25 1.94 9.84 12.83
CA PRO A 25 2.75 9.05 11.91
C PRO A 25 4.09 8.68 12.57
N VAL A 26 4.55 7.46 12.30
CA VAL A 26 5.83 6.90 12.78
C VAL A 26 6.94 7.00 11.73
N GLY A 27 6.61 7.45 10.52
CA GLY A 27 7.54 7.61 9.43
C GLY A 27 6.91 8.22 8.18
N ARG A 28 7.73 8.38 7.14
CA ARG A 28 7.30 8.84 5.81
C ARG A 28 7.95 8.00 4.71
N PHE A 29 7.20 7.73 3.64
CA PHE A 29 7.65 6.93 2.50
C PHE A 29 7.39 7.67 1.19
N ARG A 30 8.43 7.91 0.40
CA ARG A 30 8.31 8.52 -0.93
C ARG A 30 8.16 7.44 -1.98
N VAL A 31 7.05 7.46 -2.70
CA VAL A 31 6.80 6.54 -3.81
C VAL A 31 7.64 6.96 -5.01
N LEU A 32 8.42 6.02 -5.53
CA LEU A 32 9.18 6.22 -6.77
C LEU A 32 8.44 5.62 -7.96
N GLN A 33 7.88 4.41 -7.81
CA GLN A 33 7.12 3.72 -8.86
C GLN A 33 6.00 2.85 -8.27
N VAL A 34 4.89 2.75 -8.99
CA VAL A 34 3.75 1.89 -8.66
C VAL A 34 3.62 0.74 -9.66
N PHE A 35 3.55 -0.49 -9.16
CA PHE A 35 3.36 -1.69 -9.98
C PHE A 35 2.11 -2.47 -9.56
N ASN A 36 1.57 -3.25 -10.50
CA ASN A 36 0.57 -4.28 -10.21
C ASN A 36 1.12 -5.64 -10.67
N ILE A 37 1.37 -6.55 -9.73
CA ILE A 37 1.96 -7.87 -9.98
C ILE A 37 1.03 -8.93 -9.39
N PHE A 38 0.55 -9.87 -10.21
CA PHE A 38 -0.38 -10.94 -9.80
C PHE A 38 -1.59 -10.45 -8.96
N GLY A 39 -2.13 -9.28 -9.30
CA GLY A 39 -3.26 -8.68 -8.59
C GLY A 39 -2.93 -8.01 -7.26
N LYS A 40 -1.65 -7.95 -6.88
CA LYS A 40 -1.12 -7.18 -5.74
C LYS A 40 -0.48 -5.88 -6.22
N GLN A 41 -0.76 -4.80 -5.51
CA GLN A 41 -0.10 -3.52 -5.75
C GLN A 41 1.23 -3.51 -4.99
N VAL A 42 2.28 -3.04 -5.67
CA VAL A 42 3.62 -2.90 -5.11
C VAL A 42 4.07 -1.46 -5.29
N LEU A 43 4.52 -0.84 -4.20
CA LEU A 43 5.09 0.51 -4.20
C LEU A 43 6.60 0.39 -4.03
N ALA A 44 7.37 0.72 -5.07
CA ALA A 44 8.82 0.90 -4.93
C ALA A 44 9.08 2.34 -4.50
N GLY A 45 9.90 2.53 -3.48
CA GLY A 45 10.12 3.85 -2.91
C GLY A 45 11.19 3.91 -1.82
N GLU A 46 11.38 5.10 -1.29
CA GLU A 46 12.38 5.42 -0.28
C GLU A 46 11.70 5.71 1.07
N VAL A 47 12.21 5.12 2.15
CA VAL A 47 11.83 5.51 3.51
C VAL A 47 12.54 6.80 3.86
N ILE A 48 11.81 7.91 3.99
CA ILE A 48 12.39 9.22 4.28
C ILE A 48 12.77 9.34 5.75
N ASP A 49 11.90 8.87 6.64
CA ASP A 49 12.17 8.76 8.06
C ASP A 49 11.33 7.66 8.71
N GLY A 50 11.78 7.24 9.89
CA GLY A 50 11.10 6.26 10.71
C GLY A 50 11.46 4.82 10.34
N ILE A 51 10.53 3.92 10.66
CA ILE A 51 10.66 2.49 10.42
C ILE A 51 9.33 1.95 9.92
N ILE A 52 9.40 1.03 8.97
CA ILE A 52 8.24 0.36 8.38
C ILE A 52 8.36 -1.14 8.64
N TYR A 53 7.32 -1.71 9.23
CA TYR A 53 7.16 -3.16 9.37
C TYR A 53 5.98 -3.64 8.51
N PRO A 54 5.97 -4.91 8.10
CA PRO A 54 4.74 -5.59 7.69
C PRO A 54 3.62 -5.37 8.73
N GLY A 55 2.40 -5.14 8.24
CA GLY A 55 1.23 -4.77 9.03
C GLY A 55 1.05 -3.25 9.21
N TYR A 56 2.07 -2.43 8.97
CA TYR A 56 1.92 -0.97 9.08
C TYR A 56 1.02 -0.42 7.98
N LYS A 57 0.40 0.72 8.27
CA LYS A 57 -0.52 1.42 7.37
C LYS A 57 0.21 2.56 6.66
N LEU A 58 0.03 2.67 5.36
CA LEU A 58 0.43 3.82 4.56
C LEU A 58 -0.80 4.69 4.31
N LYS A 59 -0.67 6.00 4.49
CA LYS A 59 -1.74 6.97 4.29
C LYS A 59 -1.36 8.00 3.24
N GLY A 60 -2.16 8.05 2.18
CA GLY A 60 -2.20 9.15 1.21
C GLY A 60 -3.64 9.65 1.11
N ARG A 61 -4.22 9.59 -0.10
CA ARG A 61 -5.66 9.83 -0.32
C ARG A 61 -6.54 8.74 0.31
N ASP A 62 -6.05 7.51 0.29
CA ASP A 62 -6.62 6.34 0.96
C ASP A 62 -5.53 5.60 1.76
N VAL A 63 -5.88 4.42 2.28
CA VAL A 63 -5.04 3.68 3.23
C VAL A 63 -4.66 2.33 2.64
N GLY A 64 -3.36 2.04 2.61
CA GLY A 64 -2.80 0.73 2.25
C GLY A 64 -2.21 0.02 3.47
N ILE A 65 -2.31 -1.31 3.54
CA ILE A 65 -1.65 -2.12 4.57
C ILE A 65 -0.43 -2.81 3.95
N VAL A 66 0.74 -2.65 4.55
CA VAL A 66 1.98 -3.29 4.11
C VAL A 66 1.91 -4.78 4.42
N ARG A 67 1.95 -5.63 3.39
CA ARG A 67 1.95 -7.09 3.53
C ARG A 67 3.37 -7.65 3.72
N ASN A 68 4.29 -7.19 2.88
CA ASN A 68 5.69 -7.57 2.92
C ASN A 68 6.57 -6.42 2.42
N ILE A 69 7.86 -6.52 2.73
CA ILE A 69 8.88 -5.56 2.35
C ILE A 69 9.99 -6.35 1.66
N GLU A 70 10.43 -5.87 0.50
CA GLU A 70 11.59 -6.40 -0.20
C GLU A 70 12.65 -5.33 -0.40
N LYS A 71 13.90 -5.67 -0.08
CA LYS A 71 15.09 -4.86 -0.32
C LYS A 71 16.07 -5.71 -1.13
N ASN A 72 16.57 -5.19 -2.25
CA ASN A 72 17.52 -5.90 -3.11
C ASN A 72 17.06 -7.34 -3.49
N ARG A 73 15.78 -7.50 -3.87
CA ARG A 73 15.15 -8.78 -4.23
C ARG A 73 15.13 -9.84 -3.12
N LYS A 74 15.27 -9.40 -1.87
CA LYS A 74 15.15 -10.26 -0.68
C LYS A 74 14.08 -9.69 0.23
N LYS A 75 13.24 -10.57 0.76
CA LYS A 75 12.28 -10.20 1.81
C LYS A 75 13.04 -9.79 3.07
N VAL A 76 12.60 -8.70 3.69
CA VAL A 76 13.15 -8.19 4.95
C VAL A 76 12.04 -7.99 5.98
N ASP A 77 12.41 -7.97 7.26
CA ASP A 77 11.47 -7.85 8.37
C ASP A 77 11.03 -6.39 8.60
N PHE A 78 11.87 -5.43 8.23
CA PHE A 78 11.60 -4.00 8.32
C PHE A 78 12.45 -3.20 7.34
N ALA A 79 12.08 -1.93 7.14
CA ALA A 79 12.87 -0.93 6.43
C ALA A 79 13.01 0.33 7.29
N VAL A 80 14.19 0.96 7.25
CA VAL A 80 14.49 2.19 8.01
C VAL A 80 14.79 3.37 7.08
N SER A 81 14.85 4.58 7.63
CA SER A 81 15.26 5.80 6.92
C SER A 81 16.45 5.58 5.98
N GLY A 82 16.32 6.03 4.73
CA GLY A 82 17.31 5.89 3.66
C GLY A 82 17.20 4.59 2.87
N ASP A 83 16.40 3.62 3.31
CA ASP A 83 16.20 2.39 2.56
C ASP A 83 15.32 2.61 1.33
N VAL A 84 15.78 2.10 0.18
CA VAL A 84 14.96 1.94 -1.03
C VAL A 84 14.42 0.51 -1.05
N VAL A 85 13.09 0.38 -0.98
CA VAL A 85 12.39 -0.90 -0.84
C VAL A 85 11.15 -0.98 -1.73
N ALA A 86 10.69 -2.20 -1.97
CA ALA A 86 9.38 -2.48 -2.52
C ALA A 86 8.43 -2.92 -1.40
N LEU A 87 7.32 -2.20 -1.26
CA LEU A 87 6.23 -2.50 -0.32
C LEU A 87 5.09 -3.17 -1.08
N MET A 88 4.81 -4.44 -0.82
CA MET A 88 3.61 -5.09 -1.35
C MET A 88 2.43 -4.81 -0.43
N LEU A 89 1.29 -4.41 -0.99
CA LEU A 89 0.11 -4.06 -0.21
C LEU A 89 -0.91 -5.21 -0.14
N GLU A 90 -1.64 -5.30 0.97
CA GLU A 90 -2.76 -6.23 1.10
C GLU A 90 -3.94 -5.84 0.21
N ASN A 91 -4.23 -4.54 0.18
CA ASN A 91 -5.28 -3.89 -0.60
C ASN A 91 -4.69 -2.97 -1.68
N LYS A 92 -5.57 -2.46 -2.55
CA LYS A 92 -5.20 -1.40 -3.50
C LYS A 92 -5.41 -0.03 -2.84
N MET A 93 -4.57 0.92 -3.23
CA MET A 93 -4.60 2.31 -2.84
C MET A 93 -4.41 3.23 -4.07
N ASP A 94 -5.08 4.38 -4.11
CA ASP A 94 -4.89 5.43 -5.13
C ASP A 94 -3.63 6.23 -4.79
N VAL A 95 -2.55 5.97 -5.53
CA VAL A 95 -1.24 6.57 -5.28
C VAL A 95 -0.48 6.74 -6.58
N ASN A 96 0.25 7.85 -6.69
CA ASN A 96 1.05 8.17 -7.87
C ASN A 96 2.55 8.22 -7.56
N ASP A 97 3.35 8.14 -8.61
CA ASP A 97 4.79 8.32 -8.53
C ASP A 97 5.13 9.73 -8.00
N GLY A 98 6.10 9.81 -7.08
CA GLY A 98 6.51 11.04 -6.41
C GLY A 98 5.70 11.40 -5.16
N GLU A 99 4.60 10.70 -4.87
CA GLU A 99 3.77 10.97 -3.71
C GLU A 99 4.49 10.61 -2.39
N LEU A 100 4.30 11.45 -1.37
CA LEU A 100 4.83 11.23 -0.02
C LEU A 100 3.72 10.69 0.88
N LEU A 101 3.87 9.46 1.34
CA LEU A 101 2.92 8.77 2.20
C LEU A 101 3.35 8.84 3.65
N GLU A 102 2.39 9.04 4.55
CA GLU A 102 2.60 8.90 5.98
C GLU A 102 2.52 7.42 6.39
N VAL A 103 3.41 7.00 7.27
CA VAL A 103 3.43 5.65 7.82
C VAL A 103 2.84 5.67 9.22
N TYR A 104 1.91 4.77 9.51
CA TYR A 104 1.30 4.60 10.82
C TYR A 104 1.49 3.16 11.31
N GLN A 105 1.89 3.04 12.57
CA GLN A 105 1.81 1.76 13.27
C GLN A 105 0.34 1.34 13.37
N SER A 106 0.07 0.07 13.10
CA SER A 106 -1.29 -0.48 13.22
C SER A 106 -1.77 -0.56 14.65
#